data_AF-E3MT29-F1
#
_entry.id   AF-E3MT29-F1
#
_cell.length_a   1.000
_cell.length_b   1.000
_cell.length_c   1.000
_cell.angle_alpha   90.00
_cell.angle_beta   90.00
_cell.angle_gamma   90.00
#
_symmetry.space_group_name_H-M   'P 1'
#
loop_
_entity.id
_entity.type
_entity.pdbx_description
1 polymer ?
#
loop_
_entity_poly.entity_id
_entity_poly.type
_entity_poly.pdbx_seq_one_letter_code
_entity_poly.pdbx_strand_id
1 'polypeptide(L)'
;MASQLVIYSAHVILLVLVWLLAYTEVVPILSYLPECAHNLVYYAPLLAVFFLAIYAAFNVIYGVATFNDCAEAKSELLSEIKEAREELKRKRIIE
;
A
#
# COMPACT_ATOMS: atom_id res chain seq x y z
N MET A 1 -20.91 -3.23 3.09
CA MET A 1 -19.57 -3.81 3.39
C MET A 1 -19.38 -5.21 2.79
N ALA A 2 -20.38 -6.11 2.82
CA ALA A 2 -20.26 -7.44 2.24
C ALA A 2 -19.96 -7.48 0.71
N SER A 3 -20.54 -6.56 -0.07
CA SER A 3 -20.35 -6.54 -1.54
C SER A 3 -18.89 -6.28 -1.97
N GLN A 4 -18.21 -5.33 -1.32
CA GLN A 4 -16.82 -4.98 -1.66
C GLN A 4 -15.86 -6.15 -1.37
N LEU A 5 -16.02 -6.81 -0.23
CA LEU A 5 -15.20 -7.98 0.13
C LEU A 5 -15.36 -9.12 -0.89
N VAL A 6 -16.59 -9.39 -1.34
CA VAL A 6 -16.89 -10.41 -2.34
C VAL A 6 -16.24 -10.06 -3.68
N ILE A 7 -16.30 -8.80 -4.09
CA ILE A 7 -15.65 -8.35 -5.34
C ILE A 7 -14.14 -8.54 -5.23
N TYR A 8 -13.48 -8.04 -4.18
CA TYR A 8 -12.02 -8.17 -4.05
C TYR A 8 -11.57 -9.63 -3.94
N SER A 9 -12.27 -10.43 -3.14
CA SER A 9 -11.95 -11.87 -3.03
C SER A 9 -12.09 -12.60 -4.36
N ALA A 10 -13.11 -12.27 -5.17
CA ALA A 10 -13.26 -12.87 -6.50
C ALA A 10 -12.07 -12.56 -7.43
N HIS A 11 -11.56 -11.32 -7.42
CA HIS A 11 -10.38 -10.96 -8.21
C HIS A 11 -9.12 -11.70 -7.75
N VAL A 12 -8.92 -11.81 -6.43
CA VAL A 12 -7.79 -12.55 -5.86
C VAL A 12 -7.87 -14.02 -6.22
N ILE A 13 -9.06 -14.64 -6.11
CA ILE A 13 -9.27 -16.05 -6.47
C ILE A 13 -8.99 -16.27 -7.96
N LEU A 14 -9.44 -15.38 -8.84
CA LEU A 14 -9.17 -15.50 -10.28
C LEU A 14 -7.65 -15.45 -10.56
N LEU A 15 -6.94 -14.53 -9.91
CA LEU A 15 -5.50 -14.36 -10.10
C LEU A 15 -4.71 -15.58 -9.59
N VAL A 16 -5.11 -16.14 -8.44
CA VAL A 16 -4.56 -17.40 -7.90
C VAL A 16 -4.86 -18.57 -8.82
N LEU A 17 -6.07 -18.63 -9.39
CA LEU A 17 -6.45 -19.67 -10.34
C LEU A 17 -5.58 -19.63 -11.60
N VAL A 18 -5.37 -18.44 -12.17
CA VAL A 18 -4.48 -18.25 -13.33
C VAL A 18 -3.06 -18.70 -13.01
N TRP A 19 -2.55 -18.37 -11.82
CA TRP A 19 -1.24 -18.84 -11.38
C TRP A 19 -1.16 -20.36 -11.23
N LEU A 20 -2.19 -21.01 -10.68
CA LEU A 20 -2.25 -22.47 -10.58
C LEU A 20 -2.29 -23.16 -11.95
N LEU A 21 -3.01 -22.60 -12.92
CA LEU A 21 -3.00 -23.09 -14.30
C LEU A 21 -1.61 -22.97 -14.92
N ALA A 22 -0.89 -21.89 -14.63
CA ALA A 22 0.49 -21.71 -15.09
C ALA A 22 1.46 -22.70 -14.40
N TYR A 23 1.30 -22.93 -13.10
CA TYR A 23 2.11 -23.86 -12.31
C TYR A 23 1.93 -25.33 -12.75
N THR A 24 0.72 -25.71 -13.14
CA THR A 24 0.39 -27.09 -13.55
C THR A 24 0.73 -27.40 -15.00
N GLU A 25 1.30 -26.44 -15.74
CA GLU A 25 1.64 -26.55 -17.18
C GLU A 25 0.48 -27.05 -18.07
N VAL A 26 -0.77 -26.89 -17.63
CA VAL A 26 -1.95 -27.34 -18.39
C VAL A 26 -2.08 -26.59 -19.73
N VAL A 27 -1.48 -25.41 -19.83
CA VAL A 27 -1.48 -24.58 -21.04
C VAL A 27 -0.19 -24.82 -21.85
N PRO A 28 -0.25 -25.46 -23.03
CA PRO A 28 0.92 -25.80 -23.84
C PRO A 28 1.63 -24.58 -24.48
N ILE A 29 1.06 -23.39 -24.33
CA ILE A 29 1.70 -22.13 -24.71
C ILE A 29 2.81 -21.74 -23.72
N LEU A 30 2.70 -22.19 -22.47
CA LEU A 30 3.64 -21.83 -21.42
C LEU A 30 4.93 -22.66 -21.48
N SER A 31 4.89 -23.84 -22.09
CA SER A 31 6.06 -24.71 -22.28
C SER A 31 7.06 -24.18 -23.32
N TYR A 32 6.70 -23.16 -24.09
CA TYR A 32 7.61 -22.45 -25.00
C TYR A 32 8.41 -21.34 -24.30
N LEU A 33 8.18 -21.08 -23.00
CA LEU A 33 8.91 -20.05 -22.28
C LEU A 33 10.34 -20.50 -21.93
N PRO A 34 11.29 -19.55 -21.93
CA PRO A 34 12.66 -19.81 -21.49
C PRO A 34 12.70 -20.21 -20.01
N GLU A 35 13.64 -21.08 -19.62
CA GLU A 35 13.79 -21.65 -18.27
C GLU A 35 13.79 -20.59 -17.15
N CYS A 36 14.33 -19.39 -17.43
CA CYS A 36 14.34 -18.27 -16.48
C CYS A 36 12.93 -17.81 -16.09
N ALA A 37 12.00 -17.83 -17.03
CA ALA A 37 10.61 -17.46 -16.77
C ALA A 37 9.86 -18.54 -15.99
N HIS A 38 10.25 -19.81 -16.12
CA HIS A 38 9.66 -20.90 -15.35
C HIS A 38 9.93 -20.74 -13.85
N ASN A 39 11.19 -20.43 -13.49
CA ASN A 39 11.56 -20.10 -12.12
C ASN A 39 10.78 -18.90 -11.58
N LEU A 40 10.56 -17.89 -12.42
CA LEU A 40 9.78 -16.71 -12.03
C LEU A 40 8.31 -17.07 -11.71
N VAL A 41 7.69 -17.96 -12.49
CA VAL A 41 6.31 -18.44 -12.24
C VAL A 41 6.22 -19.19 -10.91
N TYR A 42 7.21 -20.03 -10.59
CA TYR A 42 7.24 -20.75 -9.31
C TYR A 42 7.32 -19.80 -8.10
N TYR A 43 8.18 -18.78 -8.18
CA TYR A 43 8.37 -17.80 -7.09
C TYR A 43 7.43 -16.59 -7.18
N ALA A 44 6.52 -16.54 -8.17
CA ALA A 44 5.60 -15.42 -8.38
C ALA A 44 4.80 -15.00 -7.14
N PRO A 45 4.18 -15.89 -6.34
CA PRO A 45 3.43 -15.46 -5.15
C PRO A 45 4.35 -14.85 -4.08
N LEU A 46 5.57 -15.38 -3.91
CA LEU A 46 6.54 -14.84 -2.97
C LEU A 46 6.99 -13.43 -3.40
N LEU A 47 7.30 -13.27 -4.69
CA LEU A 47 7.68 -11.99 -5.28
C LEU A 47 6.53 -10.97 -5.17
N ALA A 48 5.29 -11.38 -5.41
CA ALA A 48 4.13 -10.50 -5.27
C ALA A 48 3.99 -9.95 -3.85
N VAL A 49 4.14 -10.81 -2.82
CA VAL A 49 4.12 -10.37 -1.42
C VAL A 49 5.31 -9.45 -1.10
N PHE A 50 6.49 -9.75 -1.63
CA PHE A 50 7.68 -8.93 -1.43
C PHE A 50 7.50 -7.52 -2.02
N PHE A 51 7.01 -7.40 -3.25
CA PHE A 51 6.70 -6.11 -3.87
C PHE A 51 5.59 -5.36 -3.13
N LEU A 52 4.56 -6.07 -2.67
CA LEU A 52 3.49 -5.48 -1.86
C LEU A 52 4.05 -4.92 -0.54
N ALA A 53 4.95 -5.64 0.12
CA ALA A 53 5.59 -5.21 1.35
C ALA A 53 6.45 -3.95 1.12
N ILE A 54 7.23 -3.93 0.05
CA ILE A 54 8.02 -2.75 -0.34
C ILE A 54 7.10 -1.57 -0.64
N TYR A 55 6.06 -1.78 -1.43
CA TYR A 55 5.07 -0.75 -1.75
C TYR A 55 4.40 -0.20 -0.48
N ALA A 56 4.00 -1.06 0.45
CA ALA A 56 3.42 -0.65 1.72
C ALA A 56 4.41 0.16 2.56
N ALA A 57 5.67 -0.29 2.66
CA ALA A 57 6.72 0.42 3.39
C ALA A 57 6.98 1.81 2.80
N PHE A 58 7.11 1.93 1.48
CA PHE A 58 7.28 3.22 0.81
C PHE A 58 6.08 4.14 1.04
N ASN A 59 4.84 3.62 0.96
CA ASN A 59 3.66 4.43 1.22
C ASN A 59 3.61 4.94 2.66
N VAL A 60 3.96 4.12 3.65
CA VAL A 60 4.01 4.55 5.04
C VAL A 60 5.10 5.61 5.25
N ILE A 61 6.31 5.38 4.72
CA ILE A 61 7.40 6.35 4.82
C ILE A 61 7.01 7.68 4.15
N TYR A 62 6.42 7.62 2.96
CA TYR A 62 5.95 8.79 2.24
C TYR A 62 4.82 9.51 2.99
N GLY A 63 3.83 8.77 3.50
CA GLY A 63 2.71 9.30 4.27
C GLY A 63 3.17 10.01 5.54
N VAL A 64 4.14 9.43 6.26
CA VAL A 64 4.77 10.05 7.43
C VAL A 64 5.58 11.28 7.04
N ALA A 65 6.41 11.20 6.00
CA ALA A 65 7.23 12.33 5.55
C ALA A 65 6.38 13.53 5.09
N THR A 66 5.23 13.27 4.46
CA THR A 66 4.33 14.31 3.95
C THR A 66 3.24 14.70 4.95
N PHE A 67 3.10 14.01 6.09
CA PHE A 67 1.94 14.14 6.99
C PHE A 67 0.61 14.10 6.22
N ASN A 68 0.55 13.27 5.17
CA ASN A 68 -0.55 13.28 4.21
C ASN A 68 -1.87 12.79 4.82
N ASP A 69 -1.81 11.93 5.84
CA ASP A 69 -2.99 11.31 6.45
C ASP A 69 -3.87 12.26 7.27
N CYS A 70 -3.43 13.50 7.53
CA CYS A 70 -4.26 14.44 8.29
C CYS A 70 -3.98 15.91 7.97
N ALA A 71 -4.41 16.36 6.79
CA ALA A 71 -4.47 17.79 6.49
C ALA A 71 -5.35 18.55 7.49
N GLU A 72 -6.44 17.91 7.95
CA GLU A 72 -7.37 18.46 8.92
C GLU A 72 -6.74 18.58 10.32
N ALA A 73 -6.15 17.51 10.87
CA ALA A 73 -5.44 17.62 12.15
C ALA A 73 -4.22 18.54 12.08
N LYS A 74 -3.53 18.64 10.94
CA LYS A 74 -2.48 19.65 10.75
C LYS A 74 -3.04 21.07 10.85
N SER A 75 -4.21 21.33 10.25
CA SER A 75 -4.84 22.65 10.30
C SER A 75 -5.37 23.00 11.70
N GLU A 76 -5.93 22.02 12.40
CA GLU A 76 -6.44 22.15 13.76
C GLU A 76 -5.28 22.39 14.75
N LEU A 77 -4.20 21.61 14.66
CA LEU A 77 -2.99 21.83 15.44
C LEU A 77 -2.33 23.19 15.18
N LEU A 78 -2.30 23.66 13.93
CA LEU A 78 -1.77 24.98 13.60
C LEU A 78 -2.64 26.11 14.18
N SER A 79 -3.96 25.91 14.24
CA SER A 79 -4.90 26.82 14.91
C SER A 79 -4.60 26.90 16.41
N GLU A 80 -4.50 25.76 17.09
CA GLU A 80 -4.18 25.69 18.52
C GLU A 80 -2.83 26.36 18.85
N ILE A 81 -1.80 26.13 18.01
CA ILE A 81 -0.50 26.77 18.18
C ILE A 81 -0.60 28.31 18.05
N LYS A 82 -1.43 28.80 17.14
CA LYS A 82 -1.63 30.24 16.94
C LYS A 82 -2.33 30.86 18.15
N GLU A 83 -3.39 30.23 18.65
CA GLU A 83 -4.11 30.69 19.84
C GLU A 83 -3.21 30.69 21.08
N ALA A 84 -2.45 29.61 21.30
CA ALA A 84 -1.50 29.53 22.41
C ALA A 84 -0.42 30.61 22.31
N ARG A 85 0.09 30.91 21.10
CA ARG A 85 1.05 32.02 20.89
C ARG A 85 0.46 33.38 21.20
N GLU A 86 -0.78 33.66 20.78
CA GLU A 86 -1.46 34.91 21.08
C GLU A 86 -1.72 35.08 22.59
N GLU A 87 -2.08 33.99 23.28
CA GLU A 87 -2.21 34.00 24.74
C GLU A 87 -0.87 34.27 25.44
N LEU A 88 0.22 33.66 24.98
CA LEU A 88 1.56 33.88 25.54
C LEU A 88 2.05 35.32 25.29
N LYS A 89 1.74 35.91 24.13
CA LYS A 89 1.96 37.35 23.85
C LYS A 89 1.14 38.24 24.77
N ARG A 90 -0.14 37.92 24.99
CA ARG A 90 -1.02 38.65 25.93
C ARG A 90 -0.48 38.60 27.35
N LYS A 91 0.11 37.47 27.76
CA LYS A 91 0.79 37.31 29.05
C LYS A 91 2.21 37.93 29.08
N ARG A 92 2.69 38.51 27.98
CA ARG A 92 4.04 39.07 27.79
C ARG A 92 5.18 38.10 28.11
N ILE A 93 4.93 36.80 27.95
CA ILE A 93 5.95 35.76 28.13
C ILE A 93 6.84 35.70 26.87
N ILE A 94 6.29 36.07 25.72
CA ILE A 94 6.94 36.07 24.41
C ILE A 94 6.51 37.35 23.68
N GLU A 95 7.39 37.96 22.88
CA GLU A 95 7.08 39.16 22.08
C GLU A 95 6.12 38.89 20.91
#